data_AF-A0A0N0MW30-F1
#
_entry.id   AF-A0A0N0MW30-F1
#
_cell.length_a   1.000
_cell.length_b   1.000
_cell.length_c   1.000
_cell.angle_alpha   90.00
_cell.angle_beta   90.00
_cell.angle_gamma   90.00
#
_symmetry.space_group_name_H-M   'P 1'
#
loop_
_entity.id
_entity.type
_entity.pdbx_description
1 polymer ?
#
loop_
_entity_poly.entity_id
_entity_poly.type
_entity_poly.pdbx_seq_one_letter_code
_entity_poly.pdbx_strand_id
1 'polypeptide(L)'
;MSTEHLTRRRRAVGPTHLASKVPEVTVYFWVIKVLTTGMGETASDLLAKKLGPIPAVGLGGLALVVALFVQLKARRYVAWIYWTAIVMVSVFGTMAADVLHVGLGVPYTISTPFFMAALAAVFAVWYASEKTLSIHSIHTRRRELFYWATVLATFALGTAAGDLSATVGLGYLGSAVLYAVAIAVPAVMHKWGALNAVAAFWTAYVITRPLGASVADWMALSHARGGLDLGLGPVTLSWTVAIIGFVGYLAVSRNDVGDTERLA
;
A
#
# COMPACT_ATOMS: atom_id res chain seq x y z
N MET A 1 63.62 11.75 9.73
CA MET A 1 62.71 12.43 8.77
C MET A 1 62.67 11.55 7.53
N SER A 2 61.55 10.99 7.04
CA SER A 2 60.16 11.46 7.11
C SER A 2 59.17 10.30 7.28
N THR A 3 58.20 10.52 8.16
CA THR A 3 56.94 9.80 8.30
C THR A 3 55.91 10.40 7.34
N GLU A 4 55.42 9.66 6.34
CA GLU A 4 54.17 10.02 5.65
C GLU A 4 53.13 8.92 5.82
N HIS A 5 52.59 8.94 7.03
CA HIS A 5 51.19 8.63 7.29
C HIS A 5 50.30 9.61 6.54
N LEU A 6 49.65 9.21 5.45
CA LEU A 6 48.38 9.81 5.03
C LEU A 6 47.40 8.72 4.58
N THR A 7 46.76 8.14 5.59
CA THR A 7 45.29 8.03 5.67
C THR A 7 44.56 7.57 4.40
N ARG A 8 44.73 6.29 4.08
CA ARG A 8 43.62 5.49 3.55
C ARG A 8 42.53 5.46 4.63
N ARG A 9 41.66 6.48 4.63
CA ARG A 9 40.42 6.51 5.44
C ARG A 9 39.65 5.24 5.04
N ARG A 10 39.85 4.16 5.80
CA ARG A 10 38.83 3.13 5.97
C ARG A 10 37.58 3.91 6.36
N ARG A 11 36.62 4.03 5.45
CA ARG A 11 35.24 4.40 5.80
C ARG A 11 34.91 3.52 6.99
N ALA A 12 34.80 4.12 8.17
CA ALA A 12 34.26 3.45 9.32
C ALA A 12 32.90 2.89 8.86
N VAL A 13 32.78 1.57 8.84
CA VAL A 13 31.50 0.92 8.67
C VAL A 13 30.69 1.39 9.86
N GLY A 14 29.75 2.31 9.62
CA GLY A 14 28.80 2.78 10.62
C GLY A 14 28.03 1.60 11.20
N PRO A 15 27.33 1.80 12.33
CA PRO A 15 26.70 0.72 13.09
C PRO A 15 25.88 -0.14 12.14
N THR A 16 26.07 -1.46 12.23
CA THR A 16 25.34 -2.48 11.45
C THR A 16 23.88 -2.05 11.27
N HIS A 17 23.57 -1.48 10.11
CA HIS A 17 22.21 -1.18 9.73
C HIS A 17 21.52 -2.53 9.61
N LEU A 18 20.63 -2.84 10.56
CA LEU A 18 19.71 -3.96 10.39
C LEU A 18 19.02 -3.78 9.04
N ALA A 19 19.02 -4.82 8.23
CA ALA A 19 18.41 -4.77 6.91
C ALA A 19 16.97 -4.25 7.00
N SER A 20 16.60 -3.30 6.13
CA SER A 20 15.23 -2.84 5.96
C SER A 20 14.35 -4.04 5.64
N LYS A 21 13.12 -4.04 6.16
CA LYS A 21 12.09 -5.03 5.81
C LYS A 21 11.11 -4.55 4.74
N VAL A 22 11.32 -3.34 4.24
CA VAL A 22 10.47 -2.65 3.26
C VAL A 22 11.32 -2.34 2.02
N PRO A 23 10.77 -2.48 0.81
CA PRO A 23 11.51 -2.20 -0.42
C PRO A 23 11.93 -0.74 -0.52
N GLU A 24 12.94 -0.51 -1.34
CA GLU A 24 13.26 0.81 -1.83
C GLU A 24 12.11 1.37 -2.70
N VAL A 25 11.83 2.67 -2.55
CA VAL A 25 10.74 3.36 -3.26
C VAL A 25 11.21 3.69 -4.68
N THR A 26 11.10 2.71 -5.57
CA THR A 26 11.39 2.86 -7.01
C THR A 26 10.10 3.06 -7.83
N VAL A 27 10.21 3.22 -9.15
CA VAL A 27 9.04 3.21 -10.04
C VAL A 27 8.28 1.88 -9.94
N TYR A 28 8.99 0.76 -9.81
CA TYR A 28 8.36 -0.56 -9.66
C TYR A 28 7.52 -0.66 -8.38
N PHE A 29 7.97 -0.03 -7.29
CA PHE A 29 7.19 0.05 -6.06
C PHE A 29 5.83 0.69 -6.30
N TRP A 30 5.79 1.83 -7.00
CA TRP A 30 4.53 2.52 -7.28
C TRP A 30 3.63 1.75 -8.23
N VAL A 31 4.20 1.12 -9.27
CA VAL A 31 3.45 0.29 -10.21
C VAL A 31 2.81 -0.91 -9.51
N ILE A 32 3.61 -1.70 -8.77
CA ILE A 32 3.09 -2.86 -8.06
C ILE A 32 2.10 -2.41 -6.98
N LYS A 33 2.35 -1.30 -6.28
CA LYS A 33 1.42 -0.75 -5.28
C LYS A 33 0.05 -0.46 -5.91
N VAL A 34 -0.01 0.27 -7.02
CA VAL A 34 -1.27 0.55 -7.72
C VAL A 34 -1.94 -0.74 -8.22
N LEU A 35 -1.16 -1.70 -8.75
CA LEU A 35 -1.72 -2.99 -9.13
C LEU A 35 -2.28 -3.76 -7.93
N THR A 36 -1.58 -3.79 -6.80
CA THR A 36 -2.09 -4.51 -5.62
C THR A 36 -3.37 -3.90 -5.09
N THR A 37 -3.53 -2.58 -5.16
CA THR A 37 -4.73 -1.88 -4.66
C THR A 37 -5.97 -2.23 -5.48
N GLY A 38 -5.91 -2.11 -6.81
CA GLY A 38 -7.07 -2.47 -7.64
C GLY A 38 -7.30 -3.98 -7.77
N MET A 39 -6.24 -4.80 -7.70
CA MET A 39 -6.41 -6.26 -7.62
C MET A 39 -7.16 -6.64 -6.35
N GLY A 40 -6.80 -6.06 -5.20
CA GLY A 40 -7.46 -6.35 -3.95
C GLY A 40 -8.92 -5.90 -3.90
N GLU A 41 -9.27 -4.80 -4.57
CA GLU A 41 -10.65 -4.33 -4.77
C GLU A 41 -11.50 -5.40 -5.49
N THR A 42 -11.08 -5.78 -6.68
CA THR A 42 -11.86 -6.72 -7.49
C THR A 42 -11.85 -8.13 -6.90
N ALA A 43 -10.76 -8.51 -6.21
CA ALA A 43 -10.67 -9.80 -5.52
C ALA A 43 -11.60 -9.87 -4.31
N SER A 44 -11.71 -8.81 -3.49
CA SER A 44 -12.65 -8.80 -2.35
C SER A 44 -14.08 -8.90 -2.84
N ASP A 45 -14.45 -8.15 -3.86
CA ASP A 45 -15.76 -8.20 -4.51
C ASP A 45 -16.07 -9.58 -5.07
N LEU A 46 -15.10 -10.17 -5.76
CA LEU A 46 -15.24 -11.52 -6.33
C LEU A 46 -15.45 -12.57 -5.24
N LEU A 47 -14.71 -12.48 -4.13
CA LEU A 47 -14.84 -13.39 -3.00
C LEU A 47 -16.17 -13.20 -2.28
N ALA A 48 -16.58 -11.95 -2.02
CA ALA A 48 -17.87 -11.64 -1.41
C ALA A 48 -19.04 -12.14 -2.28
N LYS A 49 -18.95 -11.98 -3.61
CA LYS A 49 -19.96 -12.47 -4.55
C LYS A 49 -20.04 -14.00 -4.61
N LYS A 50 -18.90 -14.70 -4.53
CA LYS A 50 -18.84 -16.17 -4.66
C LYS A 50 -19.11 -16.92 -3.36
N LEU A 51 -18.61 -16.40 -2.24
CA LEU A 51 -18.63 -17.08 -0.94
C LEU A 51 -19.65 -16.47 0.02
N GLY A 52 -20.17 -15.28 -0.29
CA GLY A 52 -20.91 -14.44 0.65
C GLY A 52 -19.98 -13.55 1.49
N PRO A 53 -20.49 -12.45 2.07
CA PRO A 53 -19.66 -11.50 2.82
C PRO A 53 -18.99 -12.10 4.06
N ILE A 54 -19.73 -12.86 4.89
CA ILE A 54 -19.21 -13.39 6.16
C ILE A 54 -18.04 -14.39 5.93
N PRO A 55 -18.17 -15.41 5.05
CA PRO A 55 -17.06 -16.34 4.80
C PRO A 55 -15.88 -15.65 4.12
N ALA A 56 -16.12 -14.70 3.21
CA ALA A 56 -15.08 -13.95 2.53
C ALA A 56 -14.23 -13.14 3.53
N VAL A 57 -14.87 -12.39 4.43
CA VAL A 57 -14.20 -11.61 5.48
C VAL A 57 -13.42 -12.52 6.42
N GLY A 58 -14.00 -13.63 6.87
CA GLY A 58 -13.33 -14.58 7.77
C GLY A 58 -12.08 -15.20 7.15
N LEU A 59 -12.17 -15.68 5.91
CA LEU A 59 -11.04 -16.25 5.18
C LEU A 59 -9.98 -15.20 4.83
N GLY A 60 -10.40 -14.01 4.39
CA GLY A 60 -9.51 -12.89 4.11
C GLY A 60 -8.74 -12.42 5.35
N GLY A 61 -9.42 -12.35 6.49
CA GLY A 61 -8.80 -12.01 7.78
C GLY A 61 -7.79 -13.05 8.24
N LEU A 62 -8.12 -14.34 8.12
CA LEU A 62 -7.18 -15.42 8.43
C LEU A 62 -5.95 -15.37 7.51
N ALA A 63 -6.15 -15.20 6.20
CA ALA A 63 -5.06 -15.07 5.23
C ALA A 63 -4.16 -13.86 5.52
N LEU A 64 -4.77 -12.71 5.89
CA LEU A 64 -4.04 -11.52 6.31
C LEU A 64 -3.17 -11.80 7.56
N VAL A 65 -3.73 -12.43 8.59
CA VAL A 65 -2.99 -12.77 9.82
C VAL A 65 -1.79 -13.66 9.50
N VAL A 66 -1.97 -14.67 8.65
CA VAL A 66 -0.88 -15.56 8.22
C VAL A 66 0.18 -14.77 7.45
N ALA A 67 -0.21 -13.95 6.48
CA ALA A 67 0.73 -13.17 5.67
C ALA A 67 1.53 -12.17 6.52
N LEU A 68 0.87 -11.43 7.41
CA LEU A 68 1.54 -10.52 8.35
C LEU A 68 2.44 -11.27 9.31
N PHE A 69 2.03 -12.44 9.81
CA PHE A 69 2.88 -13.25 10.69
C PHE A 69 4.17 -13.68 10.01
N VAL A 70 4.10 -14.13 8.75
CA VAL A 70 5.29 -14.48 7.95
C VAL A 70 6.17 -13.25 7.73
N GLN A 71 5.59 -12.10 7.38
CA GLN A 71 6.31 -10.84 7.21
C GLN A 71 7.03 -10.40 8.50
N LEU A 72 6.33 -10.39 9.65
CA LEU A 72 6.90 -9.99 10.94
C LEU A 72 8.05 -10.93 11.38
N LYS A 73 7.99 -12.20 10.98
CA LYS A 73 9.06 -13.18 11.22
C LYS A 73 10.26 -13.02 10.30
N ALA A 74 10.09 -12.46 9.09
CA ALA A 74 11.19 -12.23 8.17
C ALA A 74 12.23 -11.30 8.81
N ARG A 75 13.52 -11.62 8.67
CA ARG A 75 14.62 -10.84 9.26
C ARG A 75 15.16 -9.75 8.35
N ARG A 76 14.81 -9.79 7.07
CA ARG A 76 15.21 -8.87 6.01
C ARG A 76 14.09 -8.76 4.99
N TYR A 77 14.17 -7.76 4.13
CA TYR A 77 13.26 -7.64 3.00
C TYR A 77 13.35 -8.88 2.09
N VAL A 78 12.17 -9.44 1.78
CA VAL A 78 11.99 -10.52 0.83
C VAL A 78 10.78 -10.14 -0.02
N ALA A 79 11.02 -9.87 -1.32
CA ALA A 79 10.03 -9.27 -2.20
C ALA A 79 8.68 -10.01 -2.18
N TRP A 80 8.70 -11.34 -2.38
CA TRP A 80 7.45 -12.11 -2.42
C TRP A 80 6.69 -12.09 -1.09
N ILE A 81 7.37 -12.11 0.07
CA ILE A 81 6.72 -12.06 1.39
C ILE A 81 6.03 -10.71 1.57
N TYR A 82 6.75 -9.63 1.32
CA TYR A 82 6.26 -8.27 1.48
C TYR A 82 5.07 -7.99 0.56
N TRP A 83 5.19 -8.32 -0.73
CA TRP A 83 4.12 -8.08 -1.70
C TRP A 83 2.91 -8.97 -1.45
N THR A 84 3.10 -10.20 -0.96
CA THR A 84 1.99 -11.06 -0.51
C THR A 84 1.27 -10.42 0.68
N ALA A 85 1.98 -9.86 1.65
CA ALA A 85 1.38 -9.13 2.76
C ALA A 85 0.64 -7.87 2.30
N ILE A 86 1.14 -7.16 1.28
CA ILE A 86 0.42 -6.02 0.69
C ILE A 86 -0.87 -6.46 -0.02
N VAL A 87 -0.85 -7.54 -0.80
CA VAL A 87 -2.05 -8.14 -1.42
C VAL A 87 -3.06 -8.56 -0.35
N MET A 88 -2.58 -9.35 0.62
CA MET A 88 -3.02 -9.44 2.02
C MET A 88 -3.97 -8.34 2.50
N VAL A 89 -3.31 -7.23 2.79
CA VAL A 89 -3.90 -6.02 3.35
C VAL A 89 -4.86 -5.38 2.36
N SER A 90 -4.60 -5.46 1.06
CA SER A 90 -5.50 -4.90 0.06
C SER A 90 -6.86 -5.55 0.07
N VAL A 91 -6.90 -6.88 -0.06
CA VAL A 91 -8.16 -7.64 -0.10
C VAL A 91 -8.93 -7.44 1.20
N PHE A 92 -8.28 -7.61 2.35
CA PHE A 92 -8.96 -7.47 3.63
C PHE A 92 -9.35 -6.02 3.94
N GLY A 93 -8.53 -5.05 3.55
CA GLY A 93 -8.81 -3.63 3.75
C GLY A 93 -10.06 -3.17 3.00
N THR A 94 -10.28 -3.66 1.78
CA THR A 94 -11.55 -3.45 1.06
C THR A 94 -12.72 -4.07 1.82
N MET A 95 -12.60 -5.36 2.18
CA MET A 95 -13.66 -6.06 2.91
C MET A 95 -14.03 -5.36 4.22
N ALA A 96 -13.05 -4.79 4.93
CA ALA A 96 -13.29 -4.03 6.15
C ALA A 96 -14.10 -2.74 5.90
N ALA A 97 -13.84 -2.04 4.80
CA ALA A 97 -14.62 -0.87 4.38
C ALA A 97 -16.04 -1.28 3.97
N ASP A 98 -16.19 -2.38 3.22
CA ASP A 98 -17.49 -2.87 2.74
C ASP A 98 -18.35 -3.41 3.87
N VAL A 99 -17.76 -4.08 4.87
CA VAL A 99 -18.50 -4.51 6.06
C VAL A 99 -19.13 -3.31 6.77
N LEU A 100 -18.43 -2.18 6.84
CA LEU A 100 -18.96 -0.97 7.47
C LEU A 100 -20.08 -0.35 6.61
N HIS A 101 -19.90 -0.28 5.30
CA HIS A 101 -20.89 0.31 4.40
C HIS A 101 -22.07 -0.61 4.09
N VAL A 102 -21.80 -1.77 3.48
CA VAL A 102 -22.78 -2.76 3.04
C VAL A 102 -23.33 -3.59 4.20
N GLY A 103 -22.44 -4.01 5.12
CA GLY A 103 -22.83 -4.88 6.23
C GLY A 103 -23.56 -4.15 7.36
N LEU A 104 -23.06 -2.96 7.75
CA LEU A 104 -23.61 -2.17 8.85
C LEU A 104 -24.45 -0.97 8.39
N GLY A 105 -24.54 -0.72 7.08
CA GLY A 105 -25.36 0.36 6.51
C GLY A 105 -24.78 1.76 6.70
N VAL A 106 -23.50 1.90 7.06
CA VAL A 106 -22.90 3.22 7.34
C VAL A 106 -22.54 3.92 6.02
N PRO A 107 -23.09 5.11 5.71
CA PRO A 107 -22.79 5.82 4.47
C PRO A 107 -21.30 6.13 4.29
N TYR A 108 -20.82 6.14 3.03
CA TYR A 108 -19.42 6.49 2.73
C TYR A 108 -19.02 7.90 3.19
N THR A 109 -19.98 8.83 3.26
CA THR A 109 -19.79 10.18 3.81
C THR A 109 -19.42 10.18 5.30
N ILE A 110 -19.74 9.10 6.03
CA ILE A 110 -19.40 8.92 7.45
C ILE A 110 -18.19 8.01 7.60
N SER A 111 -18.13 6.88 6.87
CA SER A 111 -17.01 5.94 6.99
C SER A 111 -15.69 6.52 6.48
N THR A 112 -15.70 7.36 5.43
CA THR A 112 -14.49 8.02 4.91
C THR A 112 -13.81 8.92 5.96
N PRO A 113 -14.49 9.93 6.56
CA PRO A 113 -13.87 10.74 7.60
C PRO A 113 -13.51 9.93 8.85
N PHE A 114 -14.26 8.86 9.18
CA PHE A 114 -13.88 7.94 10.24
C PHE A 114 -12.53 7.25 9.96
N PHE A 115 -12.34 6.66 8.78
CA PHE A 115 -11.07 6.03 8.42
C PHE A 115 -9.94 7.05 8.29
N MET A 116 -10.24 8.28 7.88
CA MET A 116 -9.27 9.37 7.84
C MET A 116 -8.80 9.76 9.25
N ALA A 117 -9.73 9.86 10.21
CA ALA A 117 -9.41 10.10 11.61
C ALA A 117 -8.64 8.93 12.23
N ALA A 118 -9.00 7.68 11.90
CA ALA A 118 -8.27 6.50 12.35
C ALA A 118 -6.83 6.48 11.82
N LEU A 119 -6.63 6.78 10.54
CA LEU A 119 -5.29 6.90 9.94
C LEU A 119 -4.48 8.03 10.60
N ALA A 120 -5.09 9.19 10.82
CA ALA A 120 -4.44 10.31 11.51
C ALA A 120 -4.03 9.93 12.95
N ALA A 121 -4.88 9.18 13.67
CA ALA A 121 -4.57 8.66 14.99
C ALA A 121 -3.38 7.68 14.95
N VAL A 122 -3.32 6.77 13.98
CA VAL A 122 -2.18 5.87 13.81
C VAL A 122 -0.88 6.66 13.57
N PHE A 123 -0.91 7.66 12.69
CA PHE A 123 0.26 8.54 12.48
C PHE A 123 0.65 9.31 13.75
N ALA A 124 -0.32 9.86 14.47
CA ALA A 124 -0.07 10.61 15.70
C ALA A 124 0.56 9.72 16.79
N VAL A 125 0.03 8.52 17.00
CA VAL A 125 0.56 7.56 17.99
C VAL A 125 1.94 7.05 17.56
N TRP A 126 2.15 6.79 16.28
CA TRP A 126 3.45 6.38 15.75
C TRP A 126 4.48 7.51 15.97
N TYR A 127 4.18 8.73 15.55
CA TYR A 127 5.09 9.87 15.72
C TYR A 127 5.33 10.17 17.21
N ALA A 128 4.32 10.11 18.06
CA ALA A 128 4.48 10.29 19.51
C ALA A 128 5.45 9.24 20.11
N SER A 129 5.37 8.00 19.61
CA SER A 129 6.16 6.85 20.07
C SER A 129 7.60 6.81 19.56
N GLU A 130 7.81 7.06 18.27
CA GLU A 130 9.08 6.82 17.58
C GLU A 130 9.76 8.11 17.11
N LYS A 131 9.06 9.26 17.18
CA LYS A 131 9.50 10.58 16.71
C LYS A 131 9.93 10.60 15.24
N THR A 132 9.50 9.60 14.47
CA THR A 132 9.72 9.49 13.03
C THR A 132 8.58 8.71 12.38
N LEU A 133 8.25 9.08 11.15
CA LEU A 133 7.33 8.35 10.26
C LEU A 133 8.08 7.75 9.06
N SER A 134 9.41 7.70 9.11
CA SER A 134 10.25 7.26 7.99
C SER A 134 10.20 5.74 7.82
N ILE A 135 9.84 5.32 6.61
CA ILE A 135 9.81 3.91 6.18
C ILE A 135 11.21 3.29 6.10
N HIS A 136 12.25 4.10 5.89
CA HIS A 136 13.63 3.61 5.77
C HIS A 136 14.21 3.13 7.09
N SER A 137 13.49 3.36 8.20
CA SER A 137 13.96 3.07 9.56
C SER A 137 13.18 1.96 10.26
N ILE A 138 12.46 1.11 9.49
CA ILE A 138 11.66 0.00 10.00
C ILE A 138 12.56 -1.18 10.33
N HIS A 139 13.25 -1.07 11.47
CA HIS A 139 14.19 -2.08 11.97
C HIS A 139 13.72 -2.75 13.27
N THR A 140 12.66 -2.21 13.90
CA THR A 140 12.11 -2.74 15.15
C THR A 140 10.70 -3.30 14.92
N ARG A 141 10.30 -4.32 15.69
CA ARG A 141 8.95 -4.88 15.63
C ARG A 141 7.86 -3.82 15.85
N ARG A 142 8.12 -2.86 16.74
CA ARG A 142 7.17 -1.76 17.03
C ARG A 142 6.92 -0.88 15.81
N ARG A 143 8.00 -0.44 15.13
CA ARG A 143 7.89 0.34 13.89
C ARG A 143 7.22 -0.45 12.77
N GLU A 144 7.50 -1.74 12.69
CA GLU A 144 6.88 -2.63 11.72
C GLU A 144 5.37 -2.76 11.95
N LEU A 145 4.92 -2.86 13.21
CA LEU A 145 3.49 -2.86 13.55
C LEU A 145 2.82 -1.53 13.19
N PHE A 146 3.44 -0.38 13.50
CA PHE A 146 2.89 0.91 13.08
C PHE A 146 2.82 1.06 11.57
N TYR A 147 3.83 0.58 10.86
CA TYR A 147 3.84 0.56 9.41
C TYR A 147 2.65 -0.24 8.88
N TRP A 148 2.47 -1.49 9.31
CA TRP A 148 1.37 -2.32 8.83
C TRP A 148 -0.01 -1.81 9.25
N ALA A 149 -0.13 -1.23 10.45
CA ALA A 149 -1.36 -0.57 10.88
C ALA A 149 -1.69 0.65 9.99
N THR A 150 -0.67 1.46 9.66
CA THR A 150 -0.82 2.60 8.74
C THR A 150 -1.28 2.09 7.39
N VAL A 151 -0.58 1.10 6.84
CA VAL A 151 -0.91 0.51 5.53
C VAL A 151 -2.36 0.00 5.55
N LEU A 152 -2.77 -0.81 6.52
CA LEU A 152 -4.15 -1.30 6.63
C LEU A 152 -5.18 -0.16 6.71
N ALA A 153 -4.94 0.87 7.53
CA ALA A 153 -5.83 2.02 7.62
C ALA A 153 -5.92 2.80 6.30
N THR A 154 -4.81 2.97 5.56
CA THR A 154 -4.84 3.59 4.23
C THR A 154 -5.64 2.78 3.22
N PHE A 155 -5.63 1.45 3.33
CA PHE A 155 -6.39 0.59 2.44
C PHE A 155 -7.90 0.75 2.65
N ALA A 156 -8.37 0.72 3.91
CA ALA A 156 -9.78 0.93 4.23
C ALA A 156 -10.25 2.35 3.89
N LEU A 157 -9.44 3.37 4.22
CA LEU A 157 -9.71 4.77 3.85
C LEU A 157 -9.85 4.92 2.33
N GLY A 158 -8.93 4.35 1.57
CA GLY A 158 -8.90 4.54 0.13
C GLY A 158 -10.04 3.83 -0.61
N THR A 159 -10.53 2.68 -0.13
CA THR A 159 -11.78 2.10 -0.66
C THR A 159 -12.94 3.05 -0.40
N ALA A 160 -13.16 3.45 0.87
CA ALA A 160 -14.26 4.33 1.23
C ALA A 160 -14.23 5.67 0.48
N ALA A 161 -13.04 6.27 0.32
CA ALA A 161 -12.87 7.53 -0.42
C ALA A 161 -13.10 7.35 -1.93
N GLY A 162 -12.60 6.25 -2.51
CA GLY A 162 -12.82 5.89 -3.91
C GLY A 162 -14.32 5.79 -4.22
N ASP A 163 -15.03 4.95 -3.46
CA ASP A 163 -16.49 4.77 -3.60
C ASP A 163 -17.28 6.05 -3.32
N LEU A 164 -16.88 6.82 -2.29
CA LEU A 164 -17.51 8.11 -2.02
C LEU A 164 -17.42 9.01 -3.25
N SER A 165 -16.21 9.17 -3.80
CA SER A 165 -15.98 10.05 -4.95
C SER A 165 -16.76 9.57 -6.20
N ALA A 166 -16.86 8.26 -6.40
CA ALA A 166 -17.62 7.69 -7.50
C ALA A 166 -19.14 7.93 -7.33
N THR A 167 -19.65 7.76 -6.11
CA THR A 167 -21.08 7.88 -5.78
C THR A 167 -21.58 9.32 -5.69
N VAL A 168 -20.72 10.30 -5.40
CA VAL A 168 -21.09 11.74 -5.43
C VAL A 168 -21.15 12.36 -6.83
N GLY A 169 -21.03 11.53 -7.88
CA GLY A 169 -21.30 11.93 -9.27
C GLY A 169 -20.10 11.97 -10.20
N LEU A 170 -18.89 11.63 -9.75
CA LEU A 170 -17.73 11.53 -10.64
C LEU A 170 -17.72 10.21 -11.43
N GLY A 171 -18.37 9.16 -10.91
CA GLY A 171 -18.22 7.80 -11.39
C GLY A 171 -16.79 7.28 -11.24
N TYR A 172 -16.58 5.98 -11.47
CA TYR A 172 -15.27 5.35 -11.25
C TYR A 172 -14.16 5.92 -12.15
N LEU A 173 -14.45 6.24 -13.42
CA LEU A 173 -13.46 6.87 -14.31
C LEU A 173 -13.10 8.28 -13.85
N GLY A 174 -14.08 9.10 -13.46
CA GLY A 174 -13.84 10.45 -12.97
C GLY A 174 -13.04 10.45 -11.67
N SER A 175 -13.34 9.52 -10.76
CA SER A 175 -12.55 9.26 -9.55
C SER A 175 -11.12 8.83 -9.86
N ALA A 176 -10.92 7.91 -10.81
CA ALA A 176 -9.60 7.51 -11.25
C ALA A 176 -8.77 8.70 -11.75
N VAL A 177 -9.35 9.55 -12.58
CA VAL A 177 -8.69 10.78 -13.08
C VAL A 177 -8.39 11.74 -11.93
N LEU A 178 -9.32 11.97 -11.01
CA LEU A 178 -9.13 12.81 -9.83
C LEU A 178 -7.91 12.36 -9.03
N TYR A 179 -7.82 11.08 -8.68
CA TYR A 179 -6.71 10.57 -7.87
C TYR A 179 -5.40 10.48 -8.66
N ALA A 180 -5.45 10.25 -9.97
CA ALA A 180 -4.28 10.30 -10.84
C ALA A 180 -3.68 11.72 -10.92
N VAL A 181 -4.51 12.76 -10.88
CA VAL A 181 -4.03 14.15 -10.77
C VAL A 181 -3.55 14.44 -9.35
N ALA A 182 -4.30 14.00 -8.33
CA ALA A 182 -3.97 14.25 -6.93
C ALA A 182 -2.61 13.67 -6.51
N ILE A 183 -2.19 12.52 -7.08
CA ILE A 183 -0.88 11.92 -6.77
C ILE A 183 0.30 12.78 -7.24
N ALA A 184 0.09 13.65 -8.23
CA ALA A 184 1.13 14.57 -8.70
C ALA A 184 1.40 15.70 -7.70
N VAL A 185 0.41 16.07 -6.86
CA VAL A 185 0.52 17.13 -5.86
C VAL A 185 1.69 16.90 -4.89
N PRO A 186 1.79 15.77 -4.16
CA PRO A 186 2.91 15.55 -3.24
C PRO A 186 4.26 15.52 -3.96
N ALA A 187 4.32 15.04 -5.21
CA ALA A 187 5.56 15.05 -6.00
C ALA A 187 6.02 16.47 -6.34
N VAL A 188 5.10 17.34 -6.78
CA VAL A 188 5.39 18.75 -7.09
C VAL A 188 5.75 19.53 -5.83
N MET A 189 4.97 19.36 -4.75
CA MET A 189 5.25 20.03 -3.47
C MET A 189 6.59 19.61 -2.87
N HIS A 190 6.99 18.35 -3.03
CA HIS A 190 8.32 17.90 -2.62
C HIS A 190 9.43 18.53 -3.46
N LYS A 191 9.26 18.58 -4.79
CA LYS A 191 10.21 19.20 -5.72
C LYS A 191 10.44 20.68 -5.42
N TRP A 192 9.42 21.39 -4.95
CA TRP A 192 9.51 22.79 -4.54
C TRP A 192 9.94 23.00 -3.09
N GLY A 193 10.26 21.93 -2.34
CA GLY A 193 10.70 22.01 -0.95
C GLY A 193 9.59 22.33 0.07
N ALA A 194 8.33 22.36 -0.34
CA ALA A 194 7.19 22.63 0.54
C ALA A 194 6.79 21.42 1.40
N LEU A 195 7.08 20.20 0.94
CA LEU A 195 6.89 18.96 1.70
C LEU A 195 8.21 18.21 1.86
N ASN A 196 8.44 17.69 3.07
CA ASN A 196 9.53 16.73 3.29
C ASN A 196 9.22 15.38 2.62
N ALA A 197 10.26 14.58 2.35
CA ALA A 197 10.13 13.31 1.62
C ALA A 197 9.16 12.33 2.29
N VAL A 198 9.11 12.29 3.62
CA VAL A 198 8.25 11.37 4.38
C VAL A 198 6.77 11.75 4.23
N ALA A 199 6.45 13.04 4.36
CA ALA A 199 5.10 13.56 4.17
C ALA A 199 4.62 13.39 2.73
N ALA A 200 5.49 13.68 1.75
CA ALA A 200 5.20 13.47 0.33
C ALA A 200 4.95 11.99 0.03
N PHE A 201 5.79 11.09 0.56
CA PHE A 201 5.60 9.64 0.43
C PHE A 201 4.25 9.19 0.99
N TRP A 202 3.92 9.51 2.24
CA TRP A 202 2.68 9.04 2.84
C TRP A 202 1.44 9.62 2.16
N THR A 203 1.50 10.89 1.74
CA THR A 203 0.40 11.51 0.98
C THR A 203 0.19 10.78 -0.35
N ALA A 204 1.25 10.56 -1.13
CA ALA A 204 1.17 9.81 -2.38
C ALA A 204 0.68 8.36 -2.12
N TYR A 205 1.20 7.71 -1.08
CA TYR A 205 0.83 6.35 -0.70
C TYR A 205 -0.66 6.23 -0.37
N VAL A 206 -1.22 7.17 0.39
CA VAL A 206 -2.66 7.22 0.70
C VAL A 206 -3.48 7.37 -0.58
N ILE A 207 -3.06 8.26 -1.50
CA ILE A 207 -3.78 8.54 -2.75
C ILE A 207 -3.72 7.37 -3.75
N THR A 208 -2.67 6.54 -3.74
CA THR A 208 -2.59 5.38 -4.65
C THR A 208 -3.70 4.37 -4.45
N ARG A 209 -4.25 4.27 -3.23
CA ARG A 209 -5.32 3.32 -2.94
C ARG A 209 -6.62 3.64 -3.67
N PRO A 210 -7.25 4.81 -3.48
CA PRO A 210 -8.48 5.14 -4.18
C PRO A 210 -8.27 5.22 -5.70
N LEU A 211 -7.06 5.60 -6.17
CA LEU A 211 -6.71 5.52 -7.58
C LEU A 211 -6.85 4.09 -8.13
N GLY A 212 -6.15 3.13 -7.53
CA GLY A 212 -6.20 1.74 -8.01
C GLY A 212 -7.58 1.10 -7.86
N ALA A 213 -8.31 1.40 -6.77
CA ALA A 213 -9.70 0.98 -6.58
C ALA A 213 -10.56 1.45 -7.75
N SER A 214 -10.57 2.77 -7.99
CA SER A 214 -11.40 3.41 -9.01
C SER A 214 -11.11 2.89 -10.41
N VAL A 215 -9.83 2.64 -10.75
CA VAL A 215 -9.46 2.06 -12.04
C VAL A 215 -9.97 0.62 -12.16
N ALA A 216 -9.82 -0.19 -11.11
CA ALA A 216 -10.23 -1.59 -11.15
C ALA A 216 -11.76 -1.73 -11.21
N ASP A 217 -12.49 -0.92 -10.46
CA ASP A 217 -13.96 -0.88 -10.50
C ASP A 217 -14.48 -0.35 -11.84
N TRP A 218 -13.84 0.69 -12.38
CA TRP A 218 -14.13 1.14 -13.73
C TRP A 218 -13.94 0.03 -14.76
N MET A 219 -12.90 -0.81 -14.63
CA MET A 219 -12.71 -1.95 -15.54
C MET A 219 -13.72 -3.07 -15.31
N ALA A 220 -14.02 -3.41 -14.06
CA ALA A 220 -14.72 -4.64 -13.70
C ALA A 220 -16.24 -4.52 -13.60
N LEU A 221 -16.77 -3.38 -13.17
CA LEU A 221 -18.20 -3.19 -12.91
C LEU A 221 -18.96 -2.87 -14.19
N SER A 222 -20.29 -3.03 -14.13
CA SER A 222 -21.17 -2.91 -15.30
C SER A 222 -21.29 -1.48 -15.82
N HIS A 223 -21.69 -1.35 -17.09
CA HIS A 223 -21.98 -0.06 -17.72
C HIS A 223 -23.02 0.76 -16.94
N ALA A 224 -24.02 0.12 -16.32
CA ALA A 224 -25.00 0.79 -15.48
C ALA A 224 -24.41 1.45 -14.22
N ARG A 225 -23.24 0.96 -13.75
CA ARG A 225 -22.47 1.54 -12.65
C ARG A 225 -21.30 2.40 -13.14
N GLY A 226 -21.24 2.71 -14.44
CA GLY A 226 -20.20 3.54 -15.05
C GLY A 226 -18.88 2.81 -15.32
N GLY A 227 -18.88 1.47 -15.34
CA GLY A 227 -17.70 0.65 -15.70
C GLY A 227 -17.75 0.06 -17.12
N LEU A 228 -16.68 -0.64 -17.51
CA LEU A 228 -16.47 -1.28 -18.81
C LEU A 228 -17.06 -2.69 -18.92
N ASP A 229 -17.55 -3.24 -17.82
CA ASP A 229 -18.19 -4.55 -17.74
C ASP A 229 -17.27 -5.73 -18.16
N LEU A 230 -15.95 -5.61 -17.93
CA LEU A 230 -15.01 -6.70 -18.19
C LEU A 230 -15.14 -7.84 -17.16
N GLY A 231 -15.82 -7.57 -16.04
CA GLY A 231 -16.09 -8.52 -14.98
C GLY A 231 -14.96 -8.64 -13.94
N LEU A 232 -15.35 -8.92 -12.70
CA LEU A 232 -14.44 -9.05 -11.57
C LEU A 232 -13.34 -10.11 -11.80
N GLY A 233 -13.70 -11.30 -12.28
CA GLY A 233 -12.76 -12.40 -12.49
C GLY A 233 -11.61 -12.08 -13.45
N PRO A 234 -11.89 -11.67 -14.71
CA PRO A 234 -10.86 -11.29 -15.67
C PRO A 234 -9.97 -10.13 -15.21
N VAL A 235 -10.55 -9.10 -14.57
CA VAL A 235 -9.77 -7.96 -14.04
C VAL A 235 -8.85 -8.40 -12.91
N THR A 236 -9.37 -9.13 -11.91
CA THR A 236 -8.53 -9.68 -10.83
C THR A 236 -7.40 -10.55 -11.38
N LEU A 237 -7.68 -11.43 -12.35
CA LEU A 237 -6.68 -12.32 -12.93
C LEU A 237 -5.59 -11.56 -13.67
N SER A 238 -5.95 -10.62 -14.54
CA SER A 238 -4.97 -9.84 -15.32
C SER A 238 -4.04 -9.02 -14.42
N TRP A 239 -4.59 -8.39 -13.38
CA TRP A 239 -3.80 -7.64 -12.41
C TRP A 239 -2.92 -8.56 -11.55
N THR A 240 -3.42 -9.74 -11.17
CA THR A 240 -2.63 -10.76 -10.46
C THR A 240 -1.43 -11.22 -11.29
N VAL A 241 -1.63 -11.49 -12.58
CA VAL A 241 -0.54 -11.87 -13.50
C VAL A 241 0.50 -10.76 -13.60
N ALA A 242 0.07 -9.50 -13.73
CA ALA A 242 0.99 -8.36 -13.74
C ALA A 242 1.80 -8.24 -12.44
N ILE A 243 1.15 -8.38 -11.28
CA ILE A 243 1.82 -8.38 -9.96
C ILE A 243 2.86 -9.49 -9.89
N ILE A 244 2.50 -10.72 -10.27
CA ILE A 244 3.44 -11.86 -10.25
C ILE A 244 4.64 -11.59 -11.17
N GLY A 245 4.42 -11.03 -12.36
CA GLY A 245 5.48 -10.67 -13.29
C GLY A 245 6.46 -9.65 -12.70
N PHE A 246 5.95 -8.53 -12.15
CA PHE A 246 6.80 -7.51 -11.56
C PHE A 246 7.50 -7.97 -10.27
N VAL A 247 6.80 -8.69 -9.40
CA VAL A 247 7.38 -9.23 -8.16
C VAL A 247 8.42 -10.30 -8.46
N GLY A 248 8.18 -11.15 -9.45
CA GLY A 248 9.14 -12.14 -9.93
C GLY A 248 10.40 -11.47 -10.51
N TYR A 249 10.23 -10.42 -11.31
CA TYR A 249 11.33 -9.61 -11.80
C TYR A 249 12.15 -9.01 -10.65
N LEU A 250 11.51 -8.38 -9.66
CA LEU A 250 12.20 -7.80 -8.51
C LEU A 250 12.92 -8.85 -7.65
N ALA A 251 12.31 -10.03 -7.47
CA ALA A 251 12.93 -11.13 -6.74
C ALA A 251 14.25 -11.60 -7.38
N VAL A 252 14.36 -11.53 -8.71
CA VAL A 252 15.57 -11.88 -9.46
C VAL A 252 16.54 -10.70 -9.55
N SER A 253 16.06 -9.51 -9.91
CA SER A 253 16.89 -8.35 -10.21
C SER A 253 17.39 -7.64 -8.95
N ARG A 254 16.71 -7.82 -7.81
CA ARG A 254 16.95 -7.14 -6.53
C ARG A 254 17.04 -5.61 -6.65
N ASN A 255 16.33 -5.03 -7.61
CA ASN A 255 16.35 -3.59 -7.88
C ASN A 255 15.63 -2.74 -6.81
N ASP A 256 15.02 -3.40 -5.85
CA ASP A 256 14.24 -2.90 -4.72
C ASP A 256 14.95 -3.12 -3.37
N VAL A 257 16.17 -3.68 -3.38
CA VAL A 257 17.04 -3.81 -2.21
C VAL A 257 18.01 -2.62 -2.19
N GLY A 258 18.13 -1.95 -1.04
CA GLY A 258 19.04 -0.80 -0.90
C GLY A 258 20.51 -1.17 -1.14
N ASP A 259 21.29 -0.23 -1.65
CA ASP A 259 22.69 -0.46 -2.09
C ASP A 259 23.59 -1.10 -1.02
N THR A 260 23.40 -0.74 0.26
CA THR A 260 24.15 -1.30 1.38
C THR A 260 23.84 -2.78 1.63
N GLU A 261 22.65 -3.24 1.28
CA GLU A 261 22.23 -4.64 1.42
C GLU A 261 22.55 -5.48 0.17
N ARG A 262 22.71 -4.87 -1.01
CA ARG A 262 23.15 -5.59 -2.21
C ARG A 262 24.61 -6.07 -2.12
N LEU A 263 25.43 -5.35 -1.36
CA LEU A 263 26.86 -5.60 -1.19
C LEU A 263 27.18 -6.55 -0.01
N ALA A 264 26.17 -6.97 0.75
CA ALA A 264 26.29 -7.85 1.93
C ALA A 264 25.80 -9.27 1.64
#